data_AF-A0A2H0RZ86-F1
#
_entry.id   AF-A0A2H0RZ86-F1
#
_cell.length_a   1.000
_cell.length_b   1.000
_cell.length_c   1.000
_cell.angle_alpha   90.00
_cell.angle_beta   90.00
_cell.angle_gamma   90.00
#
_symmetry.space_group_name_H-M   'P 1'
#
loop_
_entity.id
_entity.type
_entity.pdbx_description
1 polymer ?
#
loop_
_entity_poly.entity_id
_entity_poly.type
_entity_poly.pdbx_seq_one_letter_code
_entity_poly.pdbx_strand_id
1 'polypeptide(L)'
;MRKRILLHWEHVDLLKDPVRKVLEADKVLDQALAARGYKGSLGEKLQKAGPRFSDLDAVWRAHKLRNRIAHEPGADISASQSAAAVAAFHRAVSDLL
;
A
#
# COMPACT_ATOMS: atom_id res chain seq x y z
N MET A 1 -13.13 7.11 11.54
CA MET A 1 -11.88 7.09 10.75
C MET A 1 -11.45 5.66 10.38
N ARG A 2 -11.13 4.80 11.36
CA ARG A 2 -10.77 3.38 11.16
C ARG A 2 -11.75 2.60 10.27
N LYS A 3 -13.06 2.72 10.52
CA LYS A 3 -14.12 2.07 9.70
C LYS A 3 -13.99 2.38 8.19
N ARG A 4 -13.62 3.61 7.82
CA ARG A 4 -13.47 4.01 6.41
C ARG A 4 -12.25 3.34 5.76
N ILE A 5 -11.14 3.25 6.48
CA ILE A 5 -9.92 2.57 5.99
C ILE A 5 -10.20 1.08 5.77
N LEU A 6 -10.90 0.44 6.72
CA LEU A 6 -11.29 -0.97 6.60
C LEU A 6 -12.23 -1.22 5.41
N LEU A 7 -13.24 -0.36 5.19
CA LEU A 7 -14.12 -0.47 4.03
C LEU A 7 -13.37 -0.35 2.69
N HIS A 8 -12.38 0.55 2.59
CA HIS A 8 -11.54 0.60 1.40
C HIS A 8 -10.65 -0.64 1.26
N TRP A 9 -10.21 -1.23 2.37
CA TRP A 9 -9.46 -2.48 2.34
C TRP A 9 -10.30 -3.65 1.83
N GLU A 10 -11.57 -3.77 2.27
CA GLU A 10 -12.50 -4.77 1.76
C GLU A 10 -12.68 -4.66 0.23
N HIS A 11 -12.73 -3.45 -0.31
CA HIS A 11 -12.76 -3.25 -1.76
C HIS A 11 -11.47 -3.77 -2.44
N VAL A 12 -10.30 -3.54 -1.85
CA VAL A 12 -9.03 -4.10 -2.37
C VAL A 12 -9.10 -5.62 -2.46
N ASP A 13 -9.65 -6.28 -1.45
CA ASP A 13 -9.74 -7.75 -1.41
C ASP A 13 -10.59 -8.33 -2.55
N LEU A 14 -11.63 -7.60 -2.97
CA LEU A 14 -12.53 -7.98 -4.07
C LEU A 14 -11.91 -7.79 -5.47
N LEU A 15 -10.80 -7.05 -5.59
CA LEU A 15 -10.15 -6.84 -6.88
C LEU A 15 -9.46 -8.13 -7.35
N LYS A 16 -9.74 -8.49 -8.62
CA LYS A 16 -9.14 -9.63 -9.32
C LYS A 16 -7.92 -9.24 -10.15
N ASP A 17 -7.88 -8.02 -10.66
CA ASP A 17 -6.77 -7.52 -11.46
C ASP A 17 -5.55 -7.24 -10.57
N PRO A 18 -4.40 -7.91 -10.81
CA PRO A 18 -3.25 -7.85 -9.90
C PRO A 18 -2.64 -6.45 -9.85
N VAL A 19 -2.59 -5.75 -10.98
CA VAL A 19 -2.05 -4.39 -11.10
C VAL A 19 -2.90 -3.40 -10.30
N ARG A 20 -4.21 -3.39 -10.54
CA ARG A 20 -5.17 -2.53 -9.84
C ARG A 20 -5.21 -2.81 -8.35
N LYS A 21 -5.10 -4.08 -7.95
CA LYS A 21 -5.06 -4.46 -6.53
C LYS A 21 -3.87 -3.83 -5.79
N VAL A 22 -2.68 -3.82 -6.40
CA VAL A 22 -1.49 -3.16 -5.83
C VAL A 22 -1.67 -1.64 -5.74
N LEU A 23 -2.20 -1.01 -6.79
CA LEU A 23 -2.43 0.43 -6.83
C LEU A 23 -3.43 0.90 -5.77
N GLU A 24 -4.55 0.19 -5.60
CA GLU A 24 -5.56 0.53 -4.59
C GLU A 24 -5.07 0.23 -3.16
N ALA A 25 -4.33 -0.86 -2.95
CA ALA A 25 -3.73 -1.17 -1.63
C ALA A 25 -2.77 -0.06 -1.15
N ASP A 26 -1.89 0.43 -2.04
CA ASP A 26 -0.98 1.55 -1.78
C ASP A 26 -1.74 2.84 -1.41
N LYS A 27 -2.86 3.11 -2.09
CA LYS A 27 -3.74 4.24 -1.79
C LYS A 27 -4.40 4.13 -0.41
N VAL A 28 -4.79 2.93 0.02
CA VAL A 28 -5.34 2.74 1.37
C VAL A 28 -4.27 3.00 2.44
N LEU A 29 -3.03 2.57 2.22
CA LEU A 29 -1.91 2.90 3.11
C LEU A 29 -1.67 4.42 3.17
N ASP A 30 -1.68 5.10 2.02
CA ASP A 30 -1.50 6.56 1.99
C ASP A 30 -2.59 7.31 2.78
N GLN A 31 -3.84 6.84 2.68
CA GLN A 31 -4.95 7.35 3.48
C GLN A 31 -4.78 7.08 4.97
N ALA A 32 -4.29 5.91 5.36
CA ALA A 32 -4.03 5.56 6.76
C ALA A 32 -2.92 6.44 7.37
N LEU A 33 -1.86 6.72 6.59
CA LEU A 33 -0.80 7.64 6.99
C LEU A 33 -1.28 9.09 7.08
N ALA A 34 -2.05 9.56 6.09
CA ALA A 34 -2.64 10.90 6.12
C ALA A 34 -3.57 11.08 7.33
N ALA A 35 -4.34 10.05 7.66
CA ALA A 35 -5.20 10.01 8.84
C ALA A 35 -4.43 10.08 10.18
N ARG A 36 -3.15 9.68 10.20
CA ARG A 36 -2.22 9.88 11.34
C ARG A 36 -1.48 11.21 11.32
N GLY A 37 -1.78 12.10 10.36
CA GLY A 37 -1.19 13.42 10.25
C GLY A 37 0.12 13.48 9.47
N TYR A 38 0.57 12.38 8.86
CA TYR A 38 1.76 12.40 8.00
C TYR A 38 1.44 13.12 6.68
N LYS A 39 2.31 14.05 6.30
CA LYS A 39 2.16 14.89 5.10
C LYS A 39 3.29 14.66 4.09
N GLY A 40 2.97 14.89 2.82
CA GLY A 40 3.86 14.72 1.68
C GLY A 40 3.39 13.59 0.75
N SER A 41 4.27 13.21 -0.17
CA SER A 41 4.17 11.97 -0.95
C SER A 41 4.15 10.74 -0.04
N LEU A 42 3.72 9.60 -0.58
CA LEU A 42 3.74 8.35 0.18
C LEU A 42 5.16 7.98 0.63
N GLY A 43 6.17 8.16 -0.23
CA GLY A 43 7.58 7.93 0.14
C GLY A 43 8.03 8.78 1.34
N GLU A 44 7.70 10.08 1.36
CA GLU A 44 8.02 10.95 2.50
C GLU A 44 7.25 10.55 3.76
N LYS A 45 5.99 10.13 3.63
CA LYS A 45 5.20 9.62 4.74
C LYS A 45 5.81 8.33 5.30
N LEU A 46 6.25 7.40 4.45
CA LEU A 46 6.92 6.16 4.86
C LEU A 46 8.23 6.42 5.59
N GLN A 47 9.04 7.36 5.09
CA GLN A 47 10.28 7.75 5.76
C GLN A 47 10.02 8.29 7.17
N LYS A 48 9.01 9.13 7.35
CA LYS A 48 8.64 9.70 8.65
C LYS A 48 7.96 8.69 9.59
N ALA A 49 7.16 7.79 9.04
CA ALA A 49 6.41 6.80 9.80
C ALA A 49 7.18 5.50 10.06
N GLY A 50 8.43 5.38 9.55
CA GLY A 50 9.25 4.17 9.59
C GLY A 50 9.16 3.34 10.88
N PRO A 51 9.38 3.93 12.08
CA PRO A 51 9.33 3.21 13.35
C PRO A 51 7.95 2.62 13.72
N ARG A 52 6.89 2.95 13.00
CA ARG A 52 5.54 2.40 13.21
C ARG A 52 5.35 1.05 12.54
N PHE A 53 6.18 0.69 11.56
CA PHE A 53 6.00 -0.51 10.77
C PHE A 53 6.82 -1.67 11.30
N SER A 54 6.17 -2.82 11.42
CA SER A 54 6.79 -4.09 11.80
C SER A 54 7.74 -4.63 10.72
N ASP A 55 7.54 -4.24 9.45
CA ASP A 55 8.37 -4.63 8.31
C ASP A 55 8.41 -3.51 7.26
N LEU A 56 9.16 -2.43 7.56
CA LEU A 56 9.30 -1.27 6.69
C LEU A 56 9.89 -1.63 5.32
N ASP A 57 10.81 -2.59 5.27
CA ASP A 57 11.47 -2.98 4.01
C ASP A 57 10.49 -3.64 3.04
N ALA A 58 9.56 -4.47 3.53
CA ALA A 58 8.50 -5.02 2.70
C ALA A 58 7.60 -3.93 2.12
N VAL A 59 7.26 -2.90 2.92
CA VAL A 59 6.45 -1.76 2.45
C VAL A 59 7.18 -0.98 1.37
N TRP A 60 8.48 -0.74 1.52
CA TRP A 60 9.28 -0.09 0.47
C TRP A 60 9.38 -0.92 -0.80
N ARG A 61 9.56 -2.25 -0.70
CA ARG A 61 9.54 -3.13 -1.89
C ARG A 61 8.20 -3.06 -2.62
N ALA A 62 7.10 -3.11 -1.88
CA ALA A 62 5.75 -2.99 -2.43
C ALA A 62 5.52 -1.63 -3.11
N HIS A 63 5.94 -0.53 -2.45
CA HIS A 63 5.82 0.82 -3.01
C HIS A 63 6.68 1.00 -4.29
N LYS A 64 7.88 0.42 -4.35
CA LYS A 64 8.71 0.43 -5.57
C LYS A 64 8.05 -0.34 -6.72
N LEU A 65 7.47 -1.51 -6.44
CA LEU A 65 6.70 -2.26 -7.43
C LEU A 65 5.53 -1.44 -7.96
N ARG A 66 4.78 -0.78 -7.06
CA ARG A 66 3.69 0.13 -7.41
C ARG A 66 4.18 1.29 -8.28
N ASN A 67 5.31 1.91 -7.95
CA ASN A 67 5.87 3.00 -8.76
C ASN A 67 6.26 2.51 -10.15
N ARG A 68 6.85 1.32 -10.26
CA ARG A 68 7.11 0.70 -11.57
C ARG A 68 5.83 0.58 -12.40
N ILE A 69 4.77 0.02 -11.83
CA ILE A 69 3.45 -0.12 -12.48
C ILE A 69 2.93 1.24 -12.98
N ALA A 70 3.06 2.30 -12.16
CA ALA A 70 2.54 3.62 -12.49
C ALA A 70 3.35 4.33 -13.59
N HIS A 71 4.65 4.03 -13.73
CA HIS A 71 5.57 4.71 -14.64
C HIS A 71 5.88 3.91 -15.92
N GLU A 72 5.62 2.60 -15.94
CA GLU A 72 5.82 1.73 -17.10
C GLU A 72 4.46 1.28 -17.67
N PRO A 73 3.94 1.95 -18.73
CA PRO A 73 2.73 1.52 -19.40
C PRO A 73 2.86 0.08 -19.90
N GLY A 74 1.89 -0.77 -19.57
CA GLY A 74 1.93 -2.19 -19.94
C GLY A 74 2.79 -3.06 -19.02
N ALA A 75 3.26 -2.54 -17.88
CA ALA A 75 3.91 -3.36 -16.86
C ALA A 75 2.96 -4.48 -16.39
N ASP A 76 3.35 -5.71 -16.69
CA ASP A 76 2.71 -6.90 -16.15
C ASP A 76 3.42 -7.35 -14.87
N ILE A 77 2.65 -7.84 -13.91
CA ILE A 77 3.15 -8.37 -12.66
C ILE A 77 2.54 -9.74 -12.40
N SER A 78 3.33 -10.65 -11.84
CA SER A 78 2.80 -11.95 -11.48
C SER A 78 1.79 -11.84 -10.32
N ALA A 79 0.89 -12.82 -10.23
CA ALA A 79 -0.01 -12.95 -9.09
C ALA A 79 0.75 -13.01 -7.75
N SER A 80 1.95 -13.63 -7.73
CA SER A 80 2.80 -13.68 -6.54
C SER A 80 3.38 -12.33 -6.15
N GLN A 81 3.80 -11.51 -7.12
CA GLN A 81 4.26 -10.13 -6.87
C GLN A 81 3.14 -9.27 -6.33
N SER A 82 1.95 -9.37 -6.92
CA SER A 82 0.74 -8.67 -6.44
C SER A 82 0.40 -9.09 -5.00
N ALA A 83 0.31 -10.39 -4.73
CA ALA A 83 -0.01 -10.91 -3.40
C ALA A 83 0.99 -10.47 -2.33
N ALA A 84 2.30 -10.52 -2.64
CA ALA A 84 3.35 -10.08 -1.71
C ALA A 84 3.24 -8.59 -1.39
N ALA A 85 3.02 -7.74 -2.41
CA ALA A 85 2.87 -6.31 -2.22
C ALA A 85 1.61 -5.95 -1.44
N VAL A 86 0.48 -6.58 -1.76
CA VAL A 86 -0.80 -6.37 -1.06
C VAL A 86 -0.70 -6.81 0.40
N ALA A 87 -0.06 -7.95 0.68
CA ALA A 87 0.17 -8.41 2.05
C ALA A 87 1.05 -7.44 2.85
N ALA A 88 2.11 -6.89 2.24
CA ALA A 88 2.95 -5.88 2.88
C ALA A 88 2.15 -4.60 3.21
N PHE A 89 1.34 -4.11 2.27
CA PHE A 89 0.46 -2.96 2.51
C PHE A 89 -0.60 -3.26 3.58
N HIS A 90 -1.18 -4.47 3.61
CA HIS A 90 -2.16 -4.84 4.62
C HIS A 90 -1.59 -4.81 6.03
N ARG A 91 -0.39 -5.38 6.20
CA ARG A 91 0.34 -5.35 7.46
C ARG A 91 0.64 -3.91 7.87
N ALA A 92 1.14 -3.10 6.94
CA ALA A 92 1.41 -1.69 7.18
C ALA A 92 0.17 -0.90 7.61
N VAL A 93 -0.98 -1.15 6.99
CA VAL A 93 -2.26 -0.56 7.43
C VAL A 93 -2.63 -1.04 8.82
N SER A 94 -2.44 -2.33 9.13
CA SER A 94 -2.73 -2.90 10.45
C SER A 94 -1.84 -2.31 11.55
N ASP A 95 -0.55 -2.11 11.29
CA ASP A 95 0.40 -1.43 12.19
C ASP A 95 -0.01 0.03 12.46
N LEU A 96 -0.76 0.63 11.52
CA LEU A 96 -1.35 1.95 11.60
C LEU A 96 -2.83 1.92 11.96
N LEU A 97 -3.39 0.92 12.64
CA LEU A 97 -4.77 0.99 13.17
C LEU A 97 -4.82 0.84 14.69
#